data_AF-A0A971BJ73-F1
#
_entry.id   AF-A0A971BJ73-F1
#
_cell.length_a   1.000
_cell.length_b   1.000
_cell.length_c   1.000
_cell.angle_alpha   90.00
_cell.angle_beta   90.00
_cell.angle_gamma   90.00
#
_symmetry.space_group_name_H-M   'P 1'
#
loop_
_entity.id
_entity.type
_entity.pdbx_description
1 polymer ?
#
loop_
_entity_poly.entity_id
_entity_poly.type
_entity_poly.pdbx_seq_one_letter_code
_entity_poly.pdbx_strand_id
1 'polypeptide(L)'
;MNFTNESEAVTQLTDMILKAGANLFKATKYLYALTAENYYNCDIKDFFKVILNNIFNADIMGVFHISIDDKACAPMNTREYFDIFRLIIYSFAVRLPSLCHVSVGGSYMTSRQISAVYEAVMEKGVINHSDAISESFRQIASDVKKGKDIAPYSSEWFRTYIFTTIPELAEISNHNLFFLGAVDMLFSLYYVCLEMEFEKRINMLFLQGATPSGS
;
A
#
# COMPACT_ATOMS: atom_id res chain seq x y z
N MET A 1 -11.95 21.20 -4.08
CA MET A 1 -11.06 21.15 -5.26
C MET A 1 -11.91 20.77 -6.46
N ASN A 2 -11.78 21.48 -7.57
CA ASN A 2 -12.54 21.20 -8.78
C ASN A 2 -11.62 20.49 -9.78
N PHE A 3 -11.93 19.22 -10.06
CA PHE A 3 -11.26 18.47 -11.13
C PHE A 3 -12.00 18.70 -12.45
N THR A 4 -11.28 18.73 -13.58
CA THR A 4 -11.89 18.78 -14.93
C THR A 4 -12.81 17.58 -15.17
N ASN A 5 -12.34 16.40 -14.73
CA ASN A 5 -13.04 15.14 -14.84
C ASN A 5 -12.93 14.39 -13.52
N GLU A 6 -13.96 14.53 -12.67
CA GLU A 6 -13.99 13.89 -11.35
C GLU A 6 -13.99 12.35 -11.45
N SER A 7 -14.66 11.78 -12.45
CA SER A 7 -14.70 10.33 -12.66
C SER A 7 -13.32 9.76 -12.99
N GLU A 8 -12.58 10.46 -13.85
CA GLU A 8 -11.20 10.08 -14.18
C GLU A 8 -10.26 10.25 -12.98
N ALA A 9 -10.39 11.34 -12.21
CA ALA A 9 -9.62 11.52 -10.98
C ALA A 9 -9.87 10.38 -9.98
N VAL A 10 -11.13 10.01 -9.76
CA VAL A 10 -11.50 8.88 -8.90
C VAL A 10 -10.88 7.58 -9.42
N THR A 11 -10.96 7.33 -10.72
CA THR A 11 -10.40 6.12 -11.35
C THR A 11 -8.88 6.06 -11.17
N GLN A 12 -8.16 7.15 -11.45
CA GLN A 12 -6.70 7.18 -11.34
C GLN A 12 -6.22 6.97 -9.89
N LEU A 13 -6.88 7.59 -8.91
CA LEU A 13 -6.52 7.42 -7.49
C LEU A 13 -6.86 6.01 -6.97
N THR A 14 -7.98 5.44 -7.44
CA THR A 14 -8.35 4.04 -7.16
C THR A 14 -7.28 3.09 -7.69
N ASP A 15 -6.87 3.29 -8.94
CA ASP A 15 -5.83 2.51 -9.60
C ASP A 15 -4.49 2.57 -8.86
N MET A 16 -4.11 3.73 -8.33
CA MET A 16 -2.89 3.88 -7.54
C MET A 16 -2.91 3.01 -6.27
N ILE A 17 -4.02 2.98 -5.52
CA ILE A 17 -4.15 2.12 -4.34
C ILE A 17 -4.03 0.64 -4.71
N LEU A 18 -4.72 0.21 -5.76
CA LEU A 18 -4.73 -1.19 -6.18
C LEU A 18 -3.35 -1.64 -6.68
N LYS A 19 -2.70 -0.82 -7.51
CA LYS A 19 -1.35 -1.11 -8.04
C LYS A 19 -0.29 -1.11 -6.94
N ALA A 20 -0.35 -0.14 -6.02
CA ALA A 20 0.53 -0.10 -4.85
C ALA A 20 0.34 -1.33 -3.96
N GLY A 21 -0.91 -1.72 -3.67
CA GLY A 21 -1.19 -2.90 -2.86
C GLY A 21 -0.71 -4.21 -3.52
N ALA A 22 -0.92 -4.36 -4.83
CA ALA A 22 -0.46 -5.51 -5.59
C ALA A 22 1.08 -5.59 -5.65
N ASN A 23 1.73 -4.46 -5.88
CA ASN A 23 3.19 -4.38 -5.87
C ASN A 23 3.74 -4.69 -4.47
N LEU A 24 3.25 -4.07 -3.40
CA LEU A 24 3.73 -4.37 -2.05
C LEU A 24 3.50 -5.84 -1.66
N PHE A 25 2.33 -6.40 -1.99
CA PHE A 25 2.07 -7.83 -1.76
C PHE A 25 3.11 -8.71 -2.46
N LYS A 26 3.37 -8.47 -3.75
CA LYS A 26 4.40 -9.20 -4.50
C LYS A 26 5.80 -8.97 -3.89
N ALA A 27 6.10 -7.76 -3.44
CA ALA A 27 7.36 -7.42 -2.80
C ALA A 27 7.60 -8.27 -1.54
N THR A 28 6.58 -8.52 -0.72
CA THR A 28 6.71 -9.39 0.47
C THR A 28 7.12 -10.81 0.10
N LYS A 29 6.56 -11.37 -1.00
CA LYS A 29 6.94 -12.70 -1.48
C LYS A 29 8.40 -12.75 -1.94
N TYR A 30 8.81 -11.76 -2.74
CA TYR A 30 10.20 -11.66 -3.19
C TYR A 30 11.17 -11.47 -2.03
N LEU A 31 10.79 -10.68 -1.03
CA LEU A 31 11.61 -10.46 0.16
C LEU A 31 11.81 -11.75 0.95
N TYR A 32 10.77 -12.57 1.11
CA TYR A 32 10.89 -13.87 1.77
C TYR A 32 11.69 -14.88 0.96
N ALA A 33 11.51 -14.90 -0.37
CA ALA A 33 12.30 -15.74 -1.26
C ALA A 33 13.79 -15.36 -1.20
N LEU A 34 14.08 -14.06 -1.19
CA LEU A 34 15.43 -13.53 -1.08
C LEU A 34 16.12 -14.02 0.19
N THR A 35 15.38 -14.05 1.30
CA THR A 35 15.93 -14.45 2.60
C THR A 35 16.09 -15.96 2.72
N ALA A 36 15.38 -16.75 1.90
CA ALA A 36 15.54 -18.19 1.80
C ALA A 36 16.72 -18.60 0.91
N GLU A 37 16.87 -17.96 -0.26
CA GLU A 37 17.77 -18.43 -1.32
C GLU A 37 19.07 -17.64 -1.41
N ASN A 38 19.06 -16.36 -1.04
CA ASN A 38 20.14 -15.45 -1.39
C ASN A 38 20.48 -14.42 -0.31
N TYR A 39 20.29 -14.80 0.95
CA TYR A 39 20.45 -13.95 2.13
C TYR A 39 21.80 -13.19 2.16
N TYR A 40 22.87 -13.80 1.63
CA TYR A 40 24.21 -13.22 1.67
C TYR A 40 24.64 -12.46 0.41
N ASN A 41 23.94 -12.58 -0.73
CA ASN A 41 24.41 -11.98 -1.99
C ASN A 41 23.51 -10.88 -2.56
N CYS A 42 22.35 -10.59 -1.98
CA CYS A 42 21.58 -9.39 -2.29
C CYS A 42 21.58 -8.43 -1.10
N ASP A 43 22.08 -7.21 -1.30
CA ASP A 43 21.94 -6.18 -0.29
C ASP A 43 20.46 -5.79 -0.19
N ILE A 44 19.87 -5.96 1.00
CA ILE A 44 18.50 -5.57 1.29
C ILE A 44 18.22 -4.09 0.93
N LYS A 45 19.24 -3.23 0.99
CA LYS A 45 19.13 -1.83 0.57
C LYS A 45 18.82 -1.71 -0.91
N ASP A 46 19.43 -2.53 -1.75
CA ASP A 46 19.20 -2.50 -3.19
C ASP A 46 17.83 -3.08 -3.53
N PHE A 47 17.38 -4.11 -2.79
CA PHE A 47 15.99 -4.56 -2.86
C PHE A 47 15.03 -3.40 -2.58
N PHE A 48 15.22 -2.70 -1.46
CA PHE A 48 14.37 -1.58 -1.06
C PHE A 48 14.38 -0.45 -2.09
N LYS A 49 15.56 -0.05 -2.59
CA LYS A 49 15.65 1.00 -3.62
C LYS A 49 14.86 0.63 -4.87
N VAL A 50 14.95 -0.60 -5.34
CA VAL A 50 14.22 -1.04 -6.54
C VAL A 50 12.71 -0.97 -6.29
N ILE A 51 12.22 -1.50 -5.16
CA ILE A 51 10.79 -1.51 -4.85
C ILE A 51 10.25 -0.09 -4.63
N LEU A 52 10.90 0.71 -3.78
CA LEU A 52 10.44 2.04 -3.37
C LEU A 52 10.47 3.07 -4.51
N ASN A 53 11.34 2.89 -5.51
CA ASN A 53 11.33 3.73 -6.71
C ASN A 53 10.29 3.30 -7.75
N ASN A 54 9.60 2.16 -7.55
CA ASN A 54 8.74 1.53 -8.55
C ASN A 54 7.43 1.01 -7.94
N ILE A 55 6.84 1.75 -6.99
CA ILE A 55 5.67 1.30 -6.20
C ILE A 55 4.43 0.94 -7.05
N PHE A 56 4.32 1.39 -8.30
CA PHE A 56 3.22 1.01 -9.18
C PHE A 56 3.56 -0.05 -10.23
N ASN A 57 4.82 -0.51 -10.29
CA ASN A 57 5.30 -1.47 -11.29
C ASN A 57 5.65 -2.81 -10.62
N ALA A 58 4.70 -3.75 -10.61
CA ALA A 58 4.91 -5.09 -10.03
C ALA A 58 5.90 -5.96 -10.84
N ASP A 59 6.17 -5.63 -12.10
CA ASP A 59 7.04 -6.44 -12.98
C ASP A 59 8.53 -6.16 -12.74
N ILE A 60 8.86 -5.03 -12.09
CA ILE A 60 10.25 -4.66 -11.77
C ILE A 60 10.98 -5.73 -10.96
N MET A 61 10.26 -6.52 -10.16
CA MET A 61 10.83 -7.56 -9.32
C MET A 61 11.48 -8.70 -10.11
N GLY A 62 11.17 -8.84 -11.40
CA GLY A 62 11.85 -9.79 -12.28
C GLY A 62 13.36 -9.55 -12.36
N VAL A 63 13.84 -8.33 -12.04
CA VAL A 63 15.27 -7.98 -12.00
C VAL A 63 16.07 -8.79 -10.97
N PHE A 64 15.41 -9.33 -9.93
CA PHE A 64 16.09 -10.12 -8.92
C PHE A 64 16.35 -11.56 -9.36
N HIS A 65 15.69 -12.04 -10.43
CA HIS A 65 15.81 -13.41 -10.92
C HIS A 65 15.56 -14.49 -9.84
N ILE A 66 14.64 -14.20 -8.91
CA ILE A 66 14.25 -15.10 -7.81
C ILE A 66 12.91 -15.77 -8.15
N SER A 67 12.79 -17.07 -7.90
CA SER A 67 11.52 -17.79 -8.01
C SER A 67 10.70 -17.64 -6.74
N ILE A 68 9.47 -17.14 -6.86
CA ILE A 68 8.52 -17.04 -5.72
C ILE A 68 7.51 -18.20 -5.67
N ASP A 69 7.59 -19.11 -6.64
CA ASP A 69 6.72 -20.29 -6.74
C ASP A 69 7.44 -21.58 -6.31
N ASP A 70 8.71 -21.46 -5.91
CA ASP A 70 9.51 -22.57 -5.42
C ASP A 70 9.08 -23.04 -4.03
N LYS A 71 9.48 -24.27 -3.67
CA LYS A 71 9.18 -24.89 -2.36
C LYS A 71 9.58 -24.00 -1.18
N ALA A 72 10.63 -23.19 -1.32
CA ALA A 72 11.08 -22.26 -0.29
C ALA A 72 9.99 -21.25 0.10
N CYS A 73 9.12 -20.84 -0.83
CA CYS A 73 8.02 -19.90 -0.61
C CYS A 73 6.66 -20.59 -0.33
N ALA A 74 6.64 -21.90 -0.11
CA ALA A 74 5.40 -22.65 0.13
C ALA A 74 4.49 -22.05 1.21
N PRO A 75 5.00 -21.54 2.36
CA PRO A 75 4.16 -20.89 3.38
C PRO A 75 3.40 -19.65 2.88
N MET A 76 3.85 -19.03 1.78
CA MET A 76 3.23 -17.85 1.17
C MET A 76 2.27 -18.18 0.03
N ASN A 77 2.16 -19.45 -0.33
CA ASN A 77 1.28 -19.95 -1.38
C ASN A 77 0.02 -20.60 -0.77
N THR A 78 -0.41 -20.10 0.39
CA THR A 78 -1.61 -20.51 1.11
C THR A 78 -2.75 -19.52 0.87
N ARG A 79 -3.98 -19.95 1.16
CA ARG A 79 -5.15 -19.06 1.04
C ARG A 79 -5.09 -17.94 2.07
N GLU A 80 -4.62 -18.27 3.26
CA GLU A 80 -4.44 -17.38 4.40
C GLU A 80 -3.42 -16.29 4.06
N TYR A 81 -2.30 -16.64 3.43
CA TYR A 81 -1.36 -15.63 2.95
C TYR A 81 -1.97 -14.75 1.86
N PHE A 82 -2.81 -15.30 1.00
CA PHE A 82 -3.47 -14.50 -0.05
C PHE A 82 -4.43 -13.45 0.51
N ASP A 83 -5.01 -13.66 1.70
CA ASP A 83 -5.85 -12.63 2.34
C ASP A 83 -5.06 -11.37 2.74
N ILE A 84 -3.74 -11.49 2.94
CA ILE A 84 -2.85 -10.34 3.17
C ILE A 84 -2.89 -9.35 2.00
N PHE A 85 -3.03 -9.82 0.75
CA PHE A 85 -3.15 -8.92 -0.40
C PHE A 85 -4.33 -7.94 -0.22
N ARG A 86 -5.47 -8.44 0.25
CA ARG A 86 -6.66 -7.63 0.52
C ARG A 86 -6.45 -6.72 1.73
N LEU A 87 -5.80 -7.22 2.77
CA LEU A 87 -5.47 -6.43 3.96
C LEU A 87 -4.52 -5.27 3.63
N ILE A 88 -3.51 -5.46 2.78
CA ILE A 88 -2.63 -4.37 2.32
C ILE A 88 -3.46 -3.27 1.67
N ILE A 89 -4.30 -3.63 0.69
CA ILE A 89 -5.15 -2.65 0.00
C ILE A 89 -6.10 -1.95 0.97
N TYR A 90 -6.72 -2.71 1.89
CA TYR A 90 -7.60 -2.15 2.91
C TYR A 90 -6.86 -1.14 3.81
N SER A 91 -5.64 -1.47 4.25
CA SER A 91 -4.81 -0.62 5.11
C SER A 91 -4.48 0.73 4.47
N PHE A 92 -4.34 0.77 3.14
CA PHE A 92 -4.16 2.01 2.40
C PHE A 92 -5.48 2.75 2.22
N ALA A 93 -6.55 2.01 1.86
CA ALA A 93 -7.86 2.58 1.59
C ALA A 93 -8.46 3.31 2.81
N VAL A 94 -8.35 2.74 4.01
CA VAL A 94 -8.86 3.40 5.23
C VAL A 94 -8.16 4.72 5.54
N ARG A 95 -6.95 4.91 5.01
CA ARG A 95 -6.17 6.14 5.16
C ARG A 95 -6.28 7.11 3.98
N LEU A 96 -7.14 6.83 2.99
CA LEU A 96 -7.44 7.77 1.91
C LEU A 96 -7.76 9.20 2.38
N PRO A 97 -8.48 9.43 3.50
CA PRO A 97 -8.70 10.79 3.97
C PRO A 97 -7.41 11.55 4.31
N SER A 98 -6.36 10.85 4.76
CA SER A 98 -5.03 11.41 4.99
C SER A 98 -4.25 11.55 3.68
N LEU A 99 -4.21 10.49 2.87
CA LEU A 99 -3.50 10.49 1.57
C LEU A 99 -4.00 11.57 0.61
N CYS A 100 -5.31 11.86 0.64
CA CYS A 100 -5.94 12.88 -0.19
C CYS A 100 -5.97 14.27 0.47
N HIS A 101 -5.44 14.44 1.69
CA HIS A 101 -5.41 15.72 2.39
C HIS A 101 -4.28 16.62 1.86
N VAL A 102 -4.33 16.90 0.56
CA VAL A 102 -3.33 17.68 -0.17
C VAL A 102 -3.94 19.04 -0.51
N SER A 103 -3.30 20.11 -0.04
CA SER A 103 -3.69 21.49 -0.34
C SER A 103 -3.12 21.90 -1.69
N VAL A 104 -3.98 22.13 -2.69
CA VAL A 104 -3.57 22.65 -3.99
C VAL A 104 -4.35 23.93 -4.27
N GLY A 105 -3.63 25.04 -4.45
CA GLY A 105 -4.26 26.37 -4.60
C GLY A 105 -5.14 26.77 -3.42
N GLY A 106 -4.83 26.31 -2.20
CA GLY A 106 -5.63 26.53 -0.99
C GLY A 106 -6.92 25.70 -0.92
N SER A 107 -7.10 24.74 -1.82
CA SER A 107 -8.26 23.84 -1.86
C SER A 107 -7.87 22.39 -1.64
N TYR A 108 -8.75 21.65 -0.97
CA TYR A 108 -8.63 20.20 -0.75
C TYR A 108 -9.67 19.43 -1.56
N MET A 109 -9.43 18.13 -1.78
CA MET A 109 -10.48 17.21 -2.21
C MET A 109 -11.63 17.23 -1.20
N THR A 110 -12.86 17.19 -1.70
CA THR A 110 -14.05 17.15 -0.85
C THR A 110 -14.23 15.78 -0.22
N SER A 111 -14.93 15.71 0.91
CA SER A 111 -15.26 14.42 1.54
C SER A 111 -16.04 13.49 0.60
N ARG A 112 -16.83 14.03 -0.33
CA ARG A 112 -17.54 13.27 -1.37
C ARG A 112 -16.56 12.60 -2.34
N GLN A 113 -15.59 13.36 -2.85
CA GLN A 113 -14.57 12.85 -3.77
C GLN A 113 -13.73 11.76 -3.12
N ILE A 114 -13.29 11.97 -1.87
CA ILE A 114 -12.50 10.98 -1.13
C ILE A 114 -13.33 9.71 -0.87
N SER A 115 -14.61 9.85 -0.52
CA SER A 115 -15.50 8.71 -0.31
C SER A 115 -15.73 7.92 -1.60
N ALA A 116 -15.85 8.60 -2.74
CA ALA A 116 -15.99 7.93 -4.04
C ALA A 116 -14.76 7.08 -4.40
N VAL A 117 -13.54 7.55 -4.10
CA VAL A 117 -12.32 6.74 -4.26
C VAL A 117 -12.36 5.53 -3.33
N TYR A 118 -12.70 5.72 -2.06
CA TYR A 118 -12.79 4.64 -1.09
C TYR A 118 -13.81 3.56 -1.52
N GLU A 119 -15.00 3.97 -1.91
CA GLU A 119 -16.06 3.07 -2.39
C GLU A 119 -15.61 2.30 -3.63
N ALA A 120 -15.00 2.98 -4.62
CA ALA A 120 -14.47 2.34 -5.82
C ALA A 120 -13.37 1.31 -5.54
N VAL A 121 -12.54 1.52 -4.51
CA VAL A 121 -11.56 0.52 -4.04
C VAL A 121 -12.27 -0.67 -3.38
N MET A 122 -13.25 -0.42 -2.50
CA MET A 122 -13.98 -1.49 -1.80
C MET A 122 -14.80 -2.37 -2.76
N GLU A 123 -15.35 -1.80 -3.84
CA GLU A 123 -16.06 -2.52 -4.90
C GLU A 123 -15.20 -3.60 -5.58
N LYS A 124 -13.87 -3.56 -5.45
CA LYS A 124 -12.96 -4.62 -5.93
C LYS A 124 -12.88 -5.84 -5.02
N GLY A 125 -13.75 -5.94 -4.00
CA GLY A 125 -13.78 -7.06 -3.07
C GLY A 125 -12.70 -7.00 -1.99
N VAL A 126 -12.26 -5.78 -1.65
CA VAL A 126 -11.31 -5.52 -0.57
C VAL A 126 -12.05 -5.62 0.76
N ILE A 127 -11.53 -6.40 1.70
CA ILE A 127 -12.16 -6.67 3.00
C ILE A 127 -11.13 -6.67 4.13
N ASN A 128 -11.55 -6.27 5.33
CA ASN A 128 -10.76 -6.38 6.55
C ASN A 128 -10.93 -7.78 7.15
N HIS A 129 -10.15 -8.75 6.67
CA HIS A 129 -10.27 -10.12 7.12
C HIS A 129 -9.94 -10.26 8.62
N SER A 130 -10.80 -10.96 9.37
CA SER A 130 -10.67 -11.15 10.83
C SER A 130 -10.50 -9.86 11.64
N ASP A 131 -11.01 -8.74 11.13
CA ASP A 131 -10.84 -7.40 11.72
C ASP A 131 -9.37 -7.07 12.05
N ALA A 132 -8.43 -7.57 11.24
CA ALA A 132 -7.00 -7.47 11.50
C ALA A 132 -6.49 -6.03 11.57
N ILE A 133 -7.10 -5.12 10.81
CA ILE A 133 -6.77 -3.69 10.80
C ILE A 133 -7.76 -2.95 11.70
N SER A 134 -7.25 -2.32 12.75
CA SER A 134 -8.06 -1.59 13.73
C SER A 134 -8.56 -0.22 13.23
N GLU A 135 -7.87 0.35 12.25
CA GLU A 135 -8.23 1.63 11.65
C GLU A 135 -9.46 1.50 10.74
N SER A 136 -10.29 2.55 10.71
CA SER A 136 -11.43 2.62 9.80
C SER A 136 -11.46 3.95 9.07
N PHE A 137 -11.94 3.92 7.82
CA PHE A 137 -12.09 5.11 6.98
C PHE A 137 -12.84 6.24 7.69
N ARG A 138 -13.93 5.91 8.39
CA ARG A 138 -14.76 6.90 9.11
C ARG A 138 -13.99 7.58 10.23
N GLN A 139 -13.19 6.82 10.99
CA GLN A 139 -12.39 7.37 12.07
C GLN A 139 -11.33 8.34 11.53
N ILE A 140 -10.54 7.90 10.54
CA ILE A 140 -9.49 8.72 9.92
C ILE A 140 -10.10 9.97 9.27
N ALA A 141 -11.22 9.85 8.56
CA ALA A 141 -11.92 11.00 7.99
C ALA A 141 -12.39 12.01 9.06
N SER A 142 -12.84 11.52 10.22
CA SER A 142 -13.23 12.38 11.34
C SER A 142 -12.03 13.14 11.91
N ASP A 143 -10.91 12.45 12.08
CA ASP A 143 -9.71 13.02 12.68
C ASP A 143 -9.05 14.05 11.75
N VAL A 144 -8.95 13.76 10.44
CA VAL A 144 -8.50 14.74 9.42
C VAL A 144 -9.39 15.97 9.41
N LYS A 145 -10.72 15.80 9.43
CA LYS A 145 -11.65 16.94 9.46
C LYS A 145 -11.51 17.81 10.71
N LYS A 146 -11.14 17.20 11.83
CA LYS A 146 -10.90 17.88 13.11
C LYS A 146 -9.49 18.48 13.22
N GLY A 147 -8.63 18.29 12.22
CA GLY A 147 -7.23 18.72 12.25
C GLY A 147 -6.42 18.02 13.33
N LYS A 148 -6.77 16.77 13.68
CA LYS A 148 -5.97 15.97 14.60
C LYS A 148 -4.81 15.34 13.87
N ASP A 149 -3.71 15.14 14.59
CA ASP A 149 -2.58 14.36 14.09
C ASP A 149 -3.00 12.91 13.83
N ILE A 150 -2.76 12.45 12.61
CA ILE A 150 -2.94 11.05 12.23
C ILE A 150 -1.67 10.31 12.58
N ALA A 151 -1.80 9.19 13.31
CA ALA A 151 -0.66 8.38 13.66
C ALA A 151 0.09 7.90 12.40
N PRO A 152 1.43 7.77 12.44
CA PRO A 152 2.18 7.20 11.33
C PRO A 152 1.64 5.84 10.87
N TYR A 153 1.88 5.47 9.61
CA TYR A 153 1.46 4.17 9.10
C TYR A 153 2.19 3.04 9.81
N SER A 154 1.43 2.08 10.34
CA SER A 154 1.93 0.92 11.06
C SER A 154 1.58 -0.36 10.31
N SER A 155 2.57 -1.24 10.19
CA SER A 155 2.40 -2.59 9.64
C SER A 155 2.11 -3.64 10.72
N GLU A 156 1.85 -3.24 11.97
CA GLU A 156 1.65 -4.17 13.09
C GLU A 156 0.58 -5.22 12.84
N TRP A 157 -0.49 -4.85 12.13
CA TRP A 157 -1.54 -5.78 11.70
C TRP A 157 -1.00 -6.96 10.88
N PHE A 158 0.06 -6.75 10.08
CA PHE A 158 0.69 -7.80 9.27
C PHE A 158 1.30 -8.86 10.18
N ARG A 159 2.11 -8.44 11.16
CA ARG A 159 2.74 -9.37 12.13
C ARG A 159 1.69 -10.11 12.94
N THR A 160 0.71 -9.40 13.47
CA THR A 160 -0.39 -9.99 14.24
C THR A 160 -1.16 -11.02 13.42
N TYR A 161 -1.46 -10.71 12.16
CA TYR A 161 -2.15 -11.63 11.26
C TYR A 161 -1.33 -12.90 11.00
N ILE A 162 -0.04 -12.76 10.69
CA ILE A 162 0.88 -13.89 10.49
C ILE A 162 0.92 -14.78 11.74
N PHE A 163 1.16 -14.20 12.91
CA PHE A 163 1.27 -14.96 14.16
C PHE A 163 -0.02 -15.68 14.56
N THR A 164 -1.16 -15.18 14.12
CA THR A 164 -2.46 -15.79 14.43
C THR A 164 -2.87 -16.85 13.41
N THR A 165 -2.48 -16.67 12.13
CA THR A 165 -3.13 -17.38 11.01
C THR A 165 -2.18 -18.26 10.21
N ILE A 166 -0.86 -17.99 10.24
CA ILE A 166 0.14 -18.68 9.42
C ILE A 166 1.31 -19.17 10.30
N PRO A 167 1.14 -20.33 10.97
CA PRO A 167 2.12 -20.85 11.93
C PRO A 167 3.54 -20.98 11.37
N GLU A 168 3.70 -21.37 10.11
CA GLU A 168 4.98 -21.58 9.46
C GLU A 168 5.80 -20.29 9.33
N LEU A 169 5.12 -19.17 9.08
CA LEU A 169 5.76 -17.84 9.04
C LEU A 169 5.93 -17.23 10.44
N ALA A 170 5.24 -17.79 11.44
CA ALA A 170 5.34 -17.39 12.85
C ALA A 170 6.47 -18.11 13.59
N GLU A 171 7.04 -19.18 13.03
CA GLU A 171 8.12 -19.93 13.67
C GLU A 171 9.33 -19.04 13.96
N ILE A 172 9.92 -19.21 15.15
CA ILE A 172 11.11 -18.47 15.55
C ILE A 172 12.31 -19.05 14.82
N SER A 173 12.66 -18.42 13.70
CA SER A 173 13.86 -18.73 12.91
C SER A 173 14.53 -17.43 12.47
N ASN A 174 15.84 -17.48 12.17
CA ASN A 174 16.56 -16.32 11.65
C ASN A 174 15.91 -15.79 10.36
N HIS A 175 15.44 -16.71 9.52
CA HIS A 175 14.77 -16.41 8.25
C HIS A 175 13.48 -15.62 8.47
N ASN A 176 12.58 -16.13 9.32
CA ASN A 176 11.29 -15.48 9.60
C ASN A 176 11.47 -14.16 10.35
N LEU A 177 12.36 -14.11 11.35
CA LEU A 177 12.62 -12.87 12.10
C LEU A 177 13.19 -11.77 11.20
N PHE A 178 14.12 -12.11 10.31
CA PHE A 178 14.64 -11.16 9.34
C PHE A 178 13.53 -10.72 8.37
N PHE A 179 12.76 -11.66 7.82
CA PHE A 179 11.65 -11.36 6.92
C PHE A 179 10.65 -10.40 7.56
N LEU A 180 10.15 -10.70 8.76
CA LEU A 180 9.18 -9.87 9.47
C LEU A 180 9.74 -8.48 9.82
N GLY A 181 11.01 -8.41 10.21
CA GLY A 181 11.69 -7.13 10.47
C GLY A 181 11.86 -6.29 9.20
N ALA A 182 12.22 -6.93 8.09
CA ALA A 182 12.36 -6.25 6.80
C ALA A 182 10.99 -5.81 6.25
N VAL A 183 9.93 -6.61 6.40
CA VAL A 183 8.57 -6.22 6.02
C VAL A 183 8.10 -4.98 6.79
N ASP A 184 8.37 -4.91 8.09
CA ASP A 184 7.97 -3.75 8.91
C ASP A 184 8.59 -2.44 8.38
N MET A 185 9.89 -2.46 8.08
CA MET A 185 10.58 -1.31 7.49
C MET A 185 10.09 -1.02 6.07
N LEU A 186 9.88 -2.05 5.24
CA LEU A 186 9.40 -1.90 3.87
C LEU A 186 8.05 -1.21 3.87
N PHE A 187 7.10 -1.65 4.68
CA PHE A 187 5.73 -1.11 4.72
C PHE A 187 5.72 0.38 5.08
N SER A 188 6.47 0.78 6.12
CA SER A 188 6.55 2.19 6.51
C SER A 188 7.17 3.06 5.43
N LEU A 189 8.29 2.65 4.83
CA LEU A 189 8.94 3.41 3.75
C LEU A 189 8.08 3.46 2.48
N TYR A 190 7.39 2.36 2.18
CA TYR A 190 6.51 2.25 1.03
C TYR A 190 5.32 3.21 1.15
N TYR A 191 4.75 3.32 2.35
CA TYR A 191 3.65 4.25 2.60
C TYR A 191 4.09 5.71 2.42
N VAL A 192 5.30 6.08 2.84
CA VAL A 192 5.86 7.41 2.58
C VAL A 192 5.99 7.68 1.09
N CYS A 193 6.47 6.70 0.31
CA CYS A 193 6.51 6.84 -1.16
C CYS A 193 5.10 6.99 -1.75
N LEU A 194 4.11 6.26 -1.22
CA LEU A 194 2.72 6.36 -1.65
C LEU A 194 2.13 7.75 -1.37
N GLU A 195 2.38 8.33 -0.20
CA GLU A 195 1.99 9.71 0.15
C GLU A 195 2.53 10.71 -0.88
N MET A 196 3.82 10.63 -1.19
CA MET A 196 4.46 11.50 -2.17
C MET A 196 3.85 11.36 -3.58
N GLU A 197 3.54 10.14 -4.01
CA GLU A 197 2.92 9.91 -5.31
C GLU A 197 1.46 10.38 -5.36
N PHE A 198 0.71 10.25 -4.26
CA PHE A 198 -0.64 10.82 -4.12
C PHE A 198 -0.62 12.34 -4.23
N GLU A 199 0.28 12.99 -3.50
CA GLU A 199 0.48 14.43 -3.58
C GLU A 199 0.79 14.88 -5.01
N LYS A 200 1.75 14.24 -5.68
CA LYS A 200 2.08 14.54 -7.09
C LYS A 200 0.87 14.37 -8.00
N ARG A 201 0.12 13.27 -7.86
CA ARG A 201 -1.03 12.98 -8.73
C ARG A 201 -2.15 13.99 -8.53
N ILE A 202 -2.50 14.32 -7.28
CA ILE A 202 -3.57 15.27 -6.97
C ILE A 202 -3.19 16.66 -7.50
N ASN A 203 -1.94 17.08 -7.33
CA ASN A 203 -1.43 18.32 -7.91
C ASN A 203 -1.59 18.35 -9.44
N MET A 204 -1.20 17.27 -10.14
CA MET A 204 -1.36 17.19 -11.61
C MET A 204 -2.84 17.24 -12.04
N LEU A 205 -3.72 16.49 -11.38
CA LEU A 205 -5.16 16.47 -11.67
C LEU A 205 -5.81 17.84 -11.46
N PHE A 206 -5.35 18.60 -10.47
CA PHE A 206 -5.80 19.98 -10.26
C PHE A 206 -5.30 20.92 -11.36
N LEU A 207 -4.00 20.85 -11.70
CA LEU A 207 -3.41 21.72 -12.73
C LEU A 207 -4.03 21.51 -14.12
N GLN A 208 -4.38 20.27 -14.46
CA GLN A 208 -5.13 19.93 -15.68
C GLN A 208 -6.54 20.56 -15.73
N GLY A 209 -7.11 20.94 -14.58
CA GLY A 209 -8.37 21.69 -14.48
C GLY A 209 -8.22 23.19 -14.29
N ALA A 210 -7.02 23.65 -13.96
CA ALA A 210 -6.71 25.07 -13.81
C ALA A 210 -6.30 25.72 -15.14
N THR A 211 -5.93 24.95 -16.17
CA THR A 211 -5.78 25.49 -17.53
C THR A 211 -7.13 26.00 -18.01
N PRO A 212 -7.28 27.31 -18.30
CA PRO A 212 -8.50 27.82 -18.89
C PRO A 212 -8.72 27.04 -20.18
N SER A 213 -9.94 26.56 -20.38
CA SER A 213 -10.45 26.30 -21.72
C SER A 213 -10.49 27.64 -22.47
N GLY A 214 -9.33 28.08 -22.95
CA GLY A 214 -9.15 29.18 -23.90
C GLY A 214 -8.47 28.59 -25.13
N SER A 215 -8.85 28.93 -26.35
CA SER A 215 -9.53 30.14 -26.83
C SER A 215 -10.02 29.89 -28.24
#